data_AF-A0A1W1ZR41-F1
#
_entry.id   AF-A0A1W1ZR41-F1
#
_cell.length_a   1.000
_cell.length_b   1.000
_cell.length_c   1.000
_cell.angle_alpha   90.00
_cell.angle_beta   90.00
_cell.angle_gamma   90.00
#
_symmetry.space_group_name_H-M   'P 1'
#
loop_
_entity.id
_entity.type
_entity.pdbx_description
1 polymer ?
#
loop_
_entity_poly.entity_id
_entity_poly.type
_entity_poly.pdbx_seq_one_letter_code
_entity_poly.pdbx_strand_id
1 'polypeptide(L)' 'MSDPETPPKYTCNEYREEMILAALQRQLAKPDLTPETRSQLLMDIEKLEIAMGLD' A
#
# COMPACT_ATOMS: atom_id res chain seq x y z
N MET A 1 2.99 -39.27 -6.62
CA MET A 1 2.92 -38.08 -7.48
C MET A 1 2.61 -36.92 -6.55
N SER A 2 3.64 -36.19 -6.12
CA SER A 2 3.47 -35.02 -5.26
C SER A 2 3.66 -33.80 -6.15
N ASP A 3 2.56 -33.15 -6.51
CA ASP A 3 2.58 -31.90 -7.28
C ASP A 3 3.18 -30.78 -6.43
N PRO A 4 4.21 -30.06 -6.91
CA PRO A 4 4.75 -28.92 -6.22
C PRO A 4 3.91 -27.67 -6.55
N GLU A 5 3.45 -27.00 -5.49
CA GLU A 5 3.53 -25.55 -5.31
C GLU A 5 3.15 -24.66 -6.52
N THR A 6 1.89 -24.23 -6.55
CA THR A 6 1.58 -22.90 -7.09
C THR A 6 0.93 -22.07 -5.98
N PRO A 7 1.66 -21.14 -5.33
CA PRO A 7 1.00 -20.17 -4.47
C PRO A 7 0.00 -19.39 -5.33
N PRO A 8 -1.18 -19.03 -4.79
CA PRO A 8 -2.18 -18.26 -5.53
C PRO A 8 -1.49 -17.03 -6.13
N LYS A 9 -1.73 -16.77 -7.41
CA LYS A 9 -1.26 -15.58 -8.13
C LYS A 9 -1.92 -14.32 -7.55
N TYR A 10 -1.71 -14.02 -6.27
CA TYR A 10 -1.66 -12.66 -5.79
C TYR A 10 -0.37 -12.14 -6.39
N THR A 11 -0.52 -11.34 -7.42
CA THR A 11 0.63 -10.82 -8.13
C THR A 11 1.50 -10.07 -7.12
N CYS A 12 2.82 -10.19 -7.19
CA CYS A 12 3.74 -9.46 -6.29
C CYS A 12 3.51 -7.94 -6.26
N ASN A 13 2.63 -7.41 -7.13
CA ASN A 13 2.20 -6.03 -7.17
C ASN A 13 1.15 -5.74 -6.09
N GLU A 14 0.07 -6.52 -5.98
CA GLU A 14 -0.99 -6.28 -4.99
C GLU A 14 -0.45 -6.34 -3.55
N TYR A 15 0.39 -7.34 -3.25
CA TYR A 15 1.04 -7.44 -1.94
C TYR A 15 2.01 -6.29 -1.67
N ARG A 16 2.68 -5.75 -2.70
CA ARG A 16 3.54 -4.57 -2.56
C ARG A 16 2.72 -3.32 -2.31
N GLU A 17 1.60 -3.16 -3.01
CA GLU A 17 0.72 -2.01 -2.86
C GLU A 17 0.11 -1.97 -1.46
N GLU A 18 -0.34 -3.12 -0.92
CA GLU A 18 -0.77 -3.23 0.48
C GLU A 18 0.35 -2.84 1.47
N MET A 19 1.59 -3.29 1.22
CA MET A 19 2.74 -2.91 2.05
C MET A 19 3.05 -1.41 1.97
N ILE A 20 2.94 -0.81 0.78
CA ILE A 20 3.17 0.63 0.58
C ILE A 20 2.07 1.42 1.28
N LEU A 21 0.80 1.01 1.14
CA LEU A 21 -0.35 1.64 1.81
C LEU A 21 -0.17 1.62 3.33
N ALA A 22 0.19 0.47 3.89
CA ALA A 22 0.46 0.34 5.32
C ALA A 22 1.65 1.21 5.78
N ALA A 23 2.68 1.36 4.95
CA ALA A 23 3.81 2.23 5.25
C ALA A 23 3.42 3.71 5.22
N LEU A 24 2.63 4.14 4.24
CA LEU A 24 2.14 5.50 4.10
C LEU A 24 1.21 5.86 5.27
N GLN A 25 0.30 4.97 5.66
CA GLN A 25 -0.57 5.16 6.83
C GLN A 25 0.22 5.28 8.14
N ARG A 26 1.28 4.45 8.31
CA ARG A 26 2.19 4.56 9.46
C ARG A 26 2.94 5.89 9.48
N GLN A 27 3.33 6.40 8.31
CA GLN A 27 3.95 7.73 8.20
C GLN A 27 2.95 8.83 8.52
N LEU A 28 1.70 8.72 8.05
CA LEU A 28 0.62 9.65 8.33
C LEU A 28 0.29 9.73 9.84
N ALA A 29 0.41 8.61 10.54
CA ALA A 29 0.18 8.51 11.98
C ALA A 29 1.33 9.09 12.84
N LYS A 30 2.44 9.55 12.25
CA LYS A 30 3.53 10.15 13.03
C LYS A 30 3.09 11.49 13.63
N PRO A 31 3.34 11.75 14.91
CA PRO A 31 2.95 13.00 15.56
C PRO A 31 3.76 14.22 15.11
N ASP A 32 4.93 14.01 14.49
CA ASP A 32 5.84 15.06 14.03
C ASP A 32 5.66 15.40 12.54
N LEU A 33 4.49 15.10 11.98
CA LEU A 33 4.25 15.26 10.55
C LEU A 33 3.90 16.70 10.21
N THR A 34 4.68 17.33 9.33
CA THR A 34 4.37 18.66 8.83
C THR A 34 3.10 18.64 7.98
N PRO A 35 2.34 19.75 7.91
CA PRO A 35 1.13 19.81 7.10
C PRO A 35 1.39 19.54 5.60
N GLU A 36 2.56 19.96 5.09
CA GLU A 36 2.97 19.67 3.71
C GLU A 36 3.18 18.17 3.48
N THR A 37 3.95 17.50 4.36
CA THR A 37 4.18 16.05 4.26
C THR A 37 2.90 15.26 4.47
N ARG A 38 2.01 15.72 5.36
CA ARG A 38 0.68 15.13 5.54
C ARG A 38 -0.15 15.17 4.27
N SER A 39 -0.18 16.33 3.61
CA SER A 39 -0.94 16.50 2.37
C SER A 39 -0.39 15.61 1.26
N GLN A 40 0.94 15.52 1.15
CA GLN A 40 1.59 14.64 0.17
C GLN A 40 1.28 13.16 0.43
N LEU A 41 1.37 12.71 1.68
CA LEU A 41 1.03 11.33 2.06
C LEU A 41 -0.43 10.98 1.78
N LEU A 42 -1.37 11.90 2.02
CA LEU A 42 -2.78 11.69 1.69
C LEU A 42 -2.99 11.53 0.17
N MET A 43 -2.34 12.37 -0.64
CA MET A 43 -2.41 12.24 -2.11
C MET A 43 -1.78 10.92 -2.61
N ASP A 44 -0.71 10.46 -1.98
CA ASP A 44 -0.05 9.21 -2.37
C ASP A 44 -0.86 7.98 -1.93
N ILE A 45 -1.56 8.05 -0.80
CA ILE A 45 -2.52 7.03 -0.35
C ILE A 45 -3.69 6.95 -1.32
N GLU A 46 -4.32 8.07 -1.66
CA GLU A 46 -5.48 8.12 -2.57
C GLU A 46 -5.13 7.53 -3.95
N LYS A 47 -3.98 7.92 -4.52
CA LYS A 47 -3.52 7.36 -5.81
C LYS A 47 -3.32 5.85 -5.75
N LEU A 48 -2.81 5.35 -4.62
CA LEU A 48 -2.55 3.93 -4.42
C LEU A 48 -3.86 3.17 -4.23
N GLU A 49 -4.81 3.70 -3.48
CA GLU A 49 -6.14 3.12 -3.31
C GLU A 49 -6.88 3.01 -4.66
N ILE A 50 -6.80 4.04 -5.50
CA ILE A 50 -7.34 4.01 -6.87
C ILE A 50 -6.63 2.97 -7.74
N ALA A 51 -5.29 2.89 -7.66
CA ALA A 51 -4.50 1.91 -8.42
C ALA A 51 -4.82 0.45 -8.00
N MET A 52 -5.14 0.24 -6.73
CA MET A 52 -5.59 -1.03 -6.16
C MET A 52 -7.07 -1.32 -6.41
N GLY A 53 -7.86 -0.34 -6.86
CA GLY A 53 -9.31 -0.46 -7.05
C GLY A 53 -10.09 -0.56 -5.73
N LEU A 54 -9.61 0.11 -4.68
CA LEU A 54 -10.20 0.14 -3.34
C LEU A 54 -11.15 1.32 -3.09
N ASP A 55 -11.44 2.15 -4.10
CA ASP A 55 -12.37 3.30 -4.05
C ASP A 55 -13.85 2.90 -4.22
#